data_AF-A0A9W4L7L0-F1
#
_entry.id   AF-A0A9W4L7L0-F1
#
_cell.length_a   1.000
_cell.length_b   1.000
_cell.length_c   1.000
_cell.angle_alpha   90.00
_cell.angle_beta   90.00
_cell.angle_gamma   90.00
#
_symmetry.space_group_name_H-M   'P 1'
#
loop_
_entity.id
_entity.type
_entity.pdbx_description
1 polymer ?
#
loop_
_entity_poly.entity_id
_entity_poly.type
_entity_poly.pdbx_seq_one_letter_code
_entity_poly.pdbx_strand_id
1 'polypeptide(L)'
;MFKISTFLEKTNEGEESYASLDDSLKLREIFDHRKFTPEHIQMRITIKYNNQVVVGFDVPSGLDLWSDYMVAIEQYLDGENVERLYGIDPYLIKLVSINNNLLEFSIVGDWEPVEVFAQAVLPEKEFLESILDGAEHFWETLIDYKVFEEKEIGKTTFGEEPKLMIEEIEKLRKKVKTLFN
;
A
#
# COMPACT_ATOMS: atom_id res chain seq x y z
N MET A 1 -8.52 12.14 -11.45
CA MET A 1 -8.93 11.67 -10.12
C MET A 1 -8.51 10.23 -9.92
N PHE A 2 -7.77 9.97 -8.84
CA PHE A 2 -7.35 8.63 -8.44
C PHE A 2 -8.48 7.90 -7.72
N LYS A 3 -8.50 6.58 -7.88
CA LYS A 3 -9.27 5.65 -7.05
C LYS A 3 -8.37 4.50 -6.68
N ILE A 4 -8.12 4.34 -5.39
CA ILE A 4 -7.30 3.27 -4.84
C ILE A 4 -8.19 2.36 -4.01
N SER A 5 -7.95 1.05 -4.09
CA SER A 5 -8.72 0.07 -3.33
C SER A 5 -7.79 -1.03 -2.85
N THR A 6 -7.90 -1.35 -1.57
CA THR A 6 -7.15 -2.41 -0.88
C THR A 6 -8.01 -3.66 -0.80
N PHE A 7 -7.41 -4.80 -1.08
CA PHE A 7 -8.03 -6.09 -0.89
C PHE A 7 -7.13 -6.99 -0.04
N LEU A 8 -7.70 -7.62 0.99
CA LEU A 8 -7.00 -8.54 1.87
C LEU A 8 -7.31 -9.98 1.42
N GLU A 9 -6.30 -10.82 1.35
CA GLU A 9 -6.49 -12.23 1.04
C GLU A 9 -7.16 -12.96 2.20
N LYS A 10 -8.15 -13.80 1.88
CA LYS A 10 -8.74 -14.77 2.79
C LYS A 10 -7.98 -16.07 2.70
N THR A 11 -7.51 -16.58 3.83
CA THR A 11 -6.93 -17.92 3.92
C THR A 11 -8.06 -18.96 3.92
N ASN A 12 -8.49 -19.40 2.74
CA ASN A 12 -9.39 -20.56 2.59
C ASN A 12 -8.66 -21.69 1.86
N GLU A 13 -9.04 -22.93 2.16
CA GLU A 13 -8.43 -24.19 1.71
C GLU A 13 -8.35 -24.32 0.16
N GLY A 14 -7.38 -23.65 -0.46
CA GLY A 14 -6.97 -23.86 -1.85
C GLY A 14 -7.51 -22.90 -2.91
N GLU A 15 -8.31 -21.89 -2.57
CA GLU A 15 -8.74 -20.83 -3.50
C GLU A 15 -8.37 -19.44 -2.96
N GLU A 16 -7.51 -18.72 -3.69
CA GLU A 16 -7.22 -17.30 -3.43
C GLU A 16 -8.52 -16.50 -3.58
N SER A 17 -9.03 -15.98 -2.46
CA SER A 17 -10.20 -15.11 -2.46
C SER A 17 -9.87 -13.84 -1.71
N TYR A 18 -10.19 -12.69 -2.32
CA TYR A 18 -9.87 -11.38 -1.75
C TYR A 18 -11.13 -10.69 -1.22
N ALA A 19 -11.03 -10.06 -0.06
CA ALA A 19 -12.05 -9.17 0.48
C ALA A 19 -11.61 -7.72 0.29
N SER A 20 -12.50 -6.88 -0.26
CA SER A 20 -12.29 -5.44 -0.27
C SER A 20 -12.23 -4.93 1.17
N LEU A 21 -11.35 -3.97 1.43
CA LEU A 21 -11.32 -3.24 2.69
C LEU A 21 -12.63 -2.47 2.94
N ASP A 22 -13.39 -2.18 1.88
CA ASP A 22 -14.69 -1.50 1.98
C ASP A 22 -15.87 -2.48 2.19
N ASP A 23 -15.63 -3.80 2.20
CA ASP A 23 -16.66 -4.83 2.40
C ASP A 23 -16.69 -5.28 3.87
N SER A 24 -17.42 -4.53 4.70
CA SER A 24 -17.44 -4.70 6.15
C SER A 24 -17.88 -6.09 6.63
N LEU A 25 -18.75 -6.78 5.87
CA LEU A 25 -19.19 -8.13 6.21
C LEU A 25 -18.05 -9.13 6.05
N LYS A 26 -17.29 -9.04 4.96
CA LYS A 26 -16.16 -9.95 4.69
C LYS A 26 -14.94 -9.66 5.55
N LEU A 27 -14.73 -8.40 5.95
CA LEU A 27 -13.61 -8.03 6.82
C LEU A 27 -13.74 -8.61 8.23
N ARG A 28 -14.96 -8.63 8.79
CA ARG A 28 -15.20 -9.28 10.10
C ARG A 28 -14.74 -10.72 10.10
N GLU A 29 -15.09 -11.48 9.05
CA GLU A 29 -14.66 -12.87 8.90
C GLU A 29 -13.12 -13.01 8.92
N ILE A 30 -12.40 -12.08 8.30
CA ILE A 30 -10.92 -12.11 8.25
C ILE A 30 -10.33 -11.78 9.63
N PHE A 31 -10.82 -10.75 10.30
CA PHE A 31 -10.25 -10.28 11.57
C PHE A 31 -10.61 -11.19 12.76
N ASP A 32 -11.78 -11.83 12.74
CA ASP A 32 -12.22 -12.78 13.77
C ASP A 32 -11.34 -14.06 13.79
N HIS A 33 -10.60 -14.35 12.71
CA HIS A 33 -9.59 -15.41 12.72
C HIS A 33 -8.35 -14.99 13.53
N ARG A 34 -8.18 -15.64 14.71
CA ARG A 34 -7.20 -15.34 15.78
C ARG A 34 -5.73 -15.07 15.39
N LYS A 35 -5.26 -15.30 14.16
CA LYS A 35 -3.86 -15.18 13.74
C LYS A 35 -3.51 -13.97 12.83
N PHE A 36 -4.42 -13.02 12.63
CA PHE A 36 -4.13 -11.78 11.90
C PHE A 36 -2.97 -10.93 12.49
N THR A 37 -1.98 -10.55 11.68
CA THR A 37 -0.94 -9.54 12.00
C THR A 37 -0.64 -8.74 10.72
N PRO A 38 -0.56 -7.40 10.76
CA PRO A 38 -0.38 -6.55 9.56
C PRO A 38 0.74 -7.00 8.62
N GLU A 39 1.91 -7.29 9.19
CA GLU A 39 3.11 -7.75 8.50
C GLU A 39 2.92 -9.08 7.71
N HIS A 40 1.92 -9.87 8.08
CA HIS A 40 1.64 -11.18 7.45
C HIS A 40 0.33 -11.18 6.64
N ILE A 41 -0.25 -10.01 6.37
CA ILE A 41 -1.43 -9.92 5.50
C ILE A 41 -0.96 -9.84 4.07
N GLN A 42 -1.29 -10.87 3.30
CA GLN A 42 -1.21 -10.77 1.86
C GLN A 42 -2.34 -9.86 1.37
N MET A 43 -1.94 -8.79 0.71
CA MET A 43 -2.84 -7.76 0.23
C MET A 43 -2.58 -7.45 -1.24
N ARG A 44 -3.60 -6.89 -1.85
CA ARG A 44 -3.55 -6.40 -3.23
C ARG A 44 -4.05 -4.98 -3.25
N ILE A 45 -3.31 -4.10 -3.91
CA ILE A 45 -3.70 -2.71 -4.10
C ILE A 45 -4.01 -2.52 -5.58
N THR A 46 -5.18 -1.95 -5.87
CA THR A 46 -5.53 -1.54 -7.24
C THR A 46 -5.57 -0.03 -7.31
N ILE A 47 -5.06 0.52 -8.40
CA ILE A 47 -4.98 1.96 -8.63
C ILE A 47 -5.61 2.26 -9.98
N LYS A 48 -6.55 3.20 -9.99
CA LYS A 48 -7.08 3.80 -11.22
C LYS A 48 -6.81 5.29 -11.23
N TYR A 49 -6.49 5.83 -12.40
CA TYR A 49 -6.40 7.26 -12.65
C TYR A 49 -7.27 7.62 -13.85
N ASN A 50 -8.21 8.56 -13.67
CA ASN A 50 -9.16 8.94 -14.73
C ASN A 50 -9.86 7.73 -15.38
N ASN A 51 -10.27 6.77 -14.55
CA ASN A 51 -10.91 5.51 -14.94
C ASN A 51 -10.04 4.54 -15.77
N GLN A 52 -8.76 4.84 -15.97
CA GLN A 52 -7.77 3.92 -16.55
C GLN A 52 -7.11 3.12 -15.43
N VAL A 53 -6.84 1.84 -15.68
CA VAL A 53 -6.14 0.96 -14.73
C VAL A 53 -4.65 1.32 -14.76
N VAL A 54 -4.11 1.68 -13.61
CA VAL A 54 -2.68 1.91 -13.38
C VAL A 54 -2.06 0.66 -12.73
N VAL A 55 -2.72 0.15 -11.68
CA VAL A 55 -2.39 -1.13 -11.02
C VAL A 55 -3.65 -1.97 -11.01
N GLY A 56 -3.63 -3.10 -11.72
CA GLY A 56 -4.76 -4.02 -11.88
C GLY A 56 -4.70 -5.26 -10.98
N PHE A 57 -5.65 -6.17 -11.19
CA PHE A 57 -5.69 -7.49 -10.53
C PHE A 57 -4.72 -8.51 -11.15
N ASP A 58 -3.96 -8.11 -12.15
CA ASP A 58 -2.84 -8.84 -12.73
C ASP A 58 -1.52 -8.52 -12.00
N VAL A 59 -1.46 -7.42 -11.25
CA VAL A 59 -0.29 -7.08 -10.44
C VAL A 59 -0.23 -7.99 -9.20
N PRO A 60 0.92 -8.62 -8.90
CA PRO A 60 1.08 -9.54 -7.78
C PRO A 60 0.59 -8.96 -6.45
N SER A 61 -0.04 -9.79 -5.62
CA SER A 61 -0.25 -9.44 -4.22
C SER A 61 1.06 -9.54 -3.45
N GLY A 62 1.15 -8.82 -2.34
CA GLY A 62 2.32 -8.81 -1.48
C GLY A 62 1.98 -8.64 -0.02
N LEU A 63 2.98 -8.86 0.83
CA LEU A 63 2.89 -8.56 2.25
C LEU A 63 3.18 -7.08 2.46
N ASP A 64 2.42 -6.43 3.34
CA ASP A 64 2.68 -5.07 3.82
C ASP A 64 2.94 -4.02 2.71
N LEU A 65 2.19 -4.09 1.61
CA LEU A 65 2.39 -3.23 0.45
C LEU A 65 2.26 -1.74 0.77
N TRP A 66 1.47 -1.36 1.79
CA TRP A 66 1.34 0.03 2.21
C TRP A 66 2.63 0.60 2.79
N SER A 67 3.37 -0.18 3.59
CA SER A 67 4.71 0.21 4.04
C SER A 67 5.66 0.37 2.87
N ASP A 68 5.64 -0.55 1.88
CA ASP A 68 6.48 -0.42 0.68
C ASP A 68 6.21 0.88 -0.07
N TYR A 69 4.94 1.22 -0.28
CA TYR A 69 4.52 2.49 -0.86
C TYR A 69 4.99 3.69 -0.03
N MET A 70 4.79 3.68 1.29
CA MET A 70 5.18 4.79 2.18
C MET A 70 6.67 5.06 2.16
N VAL A 71 7.49 4.01 2.31
CA VAL A 71 8.95 4.15 2.27
C VAL A 71 9.40 4.58 0.85
N ALA A 72 8.66 4.19 -0.21
CA ALA A 72 8.99 4.59 -1.59
C ALA A 72 8.73 6.08 -1.77
N ILE A 73 7.62 6.57 -1.22
CA ILE A 73 7.32 8.00 -1.16
C ILE A 73 8.39 8.74 -0.35
N GLU A 74 8.81 8.24 0.81
CA GLU A 74 9.82 8.92 1.63
C GLU A 74 11.12 9.17 0.87
N GLN A 75 11.68 8.10 0.28
CA GLN A 75 12.92 8.18 -0.53
C GLN A 75 12.76 9.08 -1.76
N TYR A 76 11.62 8.96 -2.45
CA TYR A 76 11.33 9.82 -3.60
C TYR A 76 11.32 11.30 -3.21
N LEU A 77 10.71 11.64 -2.06
CA LEU A 77 10.68 13.00 -1.54
C LEU A 77 12.05 13.49 -1.01
N ASP A 78 13.02 12.60 -0.81
CA ASP A 78 14.42 12.95 -0.52
C ASP A 78 15.24 13.24 -1.79
N GLY A 79 14.59 13.18 -2.97
CA GLY A 79 15.20 13.49 -4.26
C GLY A 79 15.84 12.28 -4.94
N GLU A 80 15.53 11.07 -4.48
CA GLU A 80 16.04 9.83 -5.05
C GLU A 80 15.10 9.28 -6.14
N ASN A 81 15.67 8.75 -7.23
CA ASN A 81 14.92 7.80 -8.04
C ASN A 81 14.81 6.51 -7.23
N VAL A 82 13.58 6.01 -7.09
CA VAL A 82 13.30 4.87 -6.24
C VAL A 82 13.27 3.60 -7.07
N GLU A 83 13.95 2.58 -6.59
CA GLU A 83 13.86 1.20 -7.05
C GLU A 83 14.01 0.31 -5.82
N ARG A 84 12.92 -0.31 -5.38
CA ARG A 84 12.90 -1.18 -4.19
C ARG A 84 11.92 -2.32 -4.33
N LEU A 85 12.02 -3.29 -3.42
CA LEU A 85 11.11 -4.43 -3.35
C LEU A 85 9.64 -4.00 -3.21
N TYR A 86 8.75 -4.81 -3.80
CA TYR A 86 7.30 -4.68 -3.73
C TYR A 86 6.70 -5.99 -3.23
N GLY A 87 6.29 -6.01 -1.97
CA GLY A 87 5.78 -7.18 -1.29
C GLY A 87 6.85 -8.24 -1.06
N ILE A 88 6.62 -9.43 -1.61
CA ILE A 88 7.57 -10.55 -1.54
C ILE A 88 8.38 -10.57 -2.84
N ASP A 89 9.68 -10.88 -2.76
CA ASP A 89 10.53 -11.11 -3.93
C ASP A 89 9.81 -12.00 -4.98
N PRO A 90 9.96 -11.71 -6.29
CA PRO A 90 10.98 -10.87 -6.90
C PRO A 90 10.37 -9.67 -7.65
N TYR A 91 9.64 -8.77 -6.97
CA TYR A 91 9.02 -7.60 -7.62
C TYR A 91 9.62 -6.28 -7.13
N LEU A 92 9.70 -5.30 -8.01
CA LEU A 92 10.21 -3.96 -7.71
C LEU A 92 9.17 -2.89 -7.99
N ILE A 93 9.02 -1.94 -7.06
CA ILE A 93 8.34 -0.67 -7.25
C ILE A 93 9.36 0.40 -7.65
N LYS A 94 9.04 1.19 -8.67
CA LYS A 94 9.88 2.31 -9.11
C LYS A 94 9.11 3.62 -9.18
N LEU A 95 9.77 4.69 -8.73
CA LEU A 95 9.32 6.08 -8.85
C LEU A 95 10.46 6.90 -9.44
N VAL A 96 10.25 7.47 -10.62
CA VAL A 96 11.25 8.27 -11.33
C VAL A 96 10.66 9.63 -11.66
N SER A 97 11.33 10.71 -11.27
CA SER A 97 10.89 12.05 -11.63
C SER A 97 11.14 12.29 -13.12
N ILE A 98 10.10 12.70 -13.86
CA ILE A 98 10.23 13.11 -15.26
C ILE A 98 10.47 14.62 -15.32
N ASN A 99 9.70 15.38 -14.56
CA ASN A 99 9.80 16.82 -14.39
C ASN A 99 9.09 17.21 -13.08
N ASN A 100 9.05 18.51 -12.78
CA ASN A 100 8.51 19.06 -11.53
C ASN A 100 7.03 18.75 -11.22
N ASN A 101 6.29 18.16 -12.16
CA ASN A 101 4.86 17.88 -12.00
C ASN A 101 4.48 16.42 -12.30
N LEU A 102 5.39 15.63 -12.87
CA LEU A 102 5.10 14.29 -13.38
C LEU A 102 6.16 13.31 -12.90
N LEU A 103 5.70 12.15 -12.45
CA LEU A 103 6.53 11.00 -12.17
C LEU A 103 6.15 9.83 -13.06
N GLU A 104 7.14 9.00 -13.37
CA GLU A 104 6.93 7.66 -13.89
C GLU A 104 6.84 6.68 -12.72
N PHE A 105 5.72 5.98 -12.64
CA PHE A 105 5.49 4.90 -11.69
C PHE A 105 5.52 3.57 -12.45
N SER A 106 6.20 2.57 -11.89
CA SER A 106 6.12 1.20 -12.41
C SER A 106 6.26 0.13 -11.35
N ILE A 107 5.71 -1.05 -11.65
CA ILE A 107 5.95 -2.31 -10.93
C ILE A 107 6.46 -3.32 -11.94
N VAL A 108 7.62 -3.91 -11.67
CA VAL A 108 8.30 -4.84 -12.58
C VAL A 108 8.83 -6.07 -11.86
N GLY A 109 9.06 -7.16 -12.58
CA GLY A 109 9.76 -8.33 -12.07
C GLY A 109 11.28 -8.12 -12.04
N ASP A 110 11.93 -8.56 -10.97
CA ASP A 110 13.38 -8.63 -10.79
C ASP A 110 13.94 -9.95 -11.36
N TRP A 111 13.68 -10.18 -12.64
CA TRP A 111 14.18 -11.33 -13.39
C TRP A 111 14.31 -11.01 -14.88
N GLU A 112 14.95 -11.90 -15.64
CA GLU A 112 15.07 -11.79 -17.09
C GLU A 112 14.21 -12.83 -17.83
N PRO A 113 13.39 -12.44 -18.83
CA PRO A 113 13.15 -11.06 -19.28
C PRO A 113 12.33 -10.26 -18.25
N VAL A 114 12.62 -8.95 -18.15
CA VAL A 114 11.90 -8.05 -17.24
C VAL A 114 10.43 -7.97 -17.66
N GLU A 115 9.54 -8.43 -16.78
CA GLU A 115 8.10 -8.32 -16.94
C GLU A 115 7.60 -7.01 -16.31
N VAL A 116 6.75 -6.27 -17.02
CA VAL A 116 6.17 -5.01 -16.55
C VAL A 116 4.71 -5.25 -16.20
N PHE A 117 4.38 -5.18 -14.92
CA PHE A 117 3.04 -5.40 -14.40
C PHE A 117 2.20 -4.12 -14.35
N ALA A 118 2.86 -2.99 -14.09
CA ALA A 118 2.24 -1.67 -14.09
C ALA A 118 3.24 -0.64 -14.60
N GLN A 119 2.78 0.30 -15.43
CA GLN A 119 3.56 1.46 -15.82
C GLN A 119 2.63 2.62 -16.18
N ALA A 120 2.87 3.79 -15.58
CA ALA A 120 2.11 5.00 -15.90
C ALA A 120 2.91 6.27 -15.61
N VAL A 121 2.63 7.32 -16.38
CA VAL A 121 3.06 8.68 -16.08
C VAL A 121 1.93 9.40 -15.38
N LEU A 122 2.20 9.90 -14.17
CA LEU A 122 1.16 10.37 -13.24
C LEU A 122 1.48 11.76 -12.71
N PRO A 123 0.46 12.59 -12.41
CA PRO A 123 0.65 13.85 -11.69
C PRO A 123 1.24 13.57 -10.32
N GLU A 124 2.46 14.06 -10.10
CA GLU A 124 3.31 13.71 -8.96
C GLU A 124 2.62 13.98 -7.61
N LYS A 125 2.23 15.23 -7.36
CA LYS A 125 1.56 15.62 -6.11
C LYS A 125 0.27 14.80 -5.87
N GLU A 126 -0.62 14.77 -6.86
CA GLU A 126 -1.91 14.07 -6.74
C GLU A 126 -1.73 12.57 -6.49
N PHE A 127 -0.74 11.95 -7.13
CA PHE A 127 -0.46 10.53 -6.96
C PHE A 127 0.05 10.24 -5.55
N LEU A 128 1.07 10.98 -5.08
CA LEU A 128 1.65 10.79 -3.75
C LEU A 128 0.60 11.01 -2.66
N GLU A 129 -0.21 12.08 -2.75
CA GLU A 129 -1.31 12.32 -1.81
C GLU A 129 -2.33 11.18 -1.82
N SER A 130 -2.71 10.69 -3.00
CA SER A 130 -3.68 9.60 -3.11
C SER A 130 -3.17 8.29 -2.50
N ILE A 131 -1.89 7.97 -2.67
CA ILE A 131 -1.28 6.79 -2.03
C ILE A 131 -1.32 6.93 -0.50
N LEU A 132 -0.99 8.11 0.04
CA LEU A 132 -1.05 8.36 1.48
C LEU A 132 -2.49 8.27 2.02
N ASP A 133 -3.48 8.75 1.28
CA ASP A 133 -4.90 8.61 1.64
C ASP A 133 -5.33 7.12 1.67
N GLY A 134 -4.83 6.31 0.73
CA GLY A 134 -5.08 4.87 0.71
C GLY A 134 -4.44 4.13 1.89
N ALA A 135 -3.21 4.51 2.26
CA ALA A 135 -2.52 3.97 3.43
C ALA A 135 -3.23 4.35 4.74
N GLU A 136 -3.68 5.60 4.86
CA GLU A 136 -4.45 6.08 6.01
C GLU A 136 -5.74 5.29 6.17
N HIS A 137 -6.51 5.14 5.09
CA HIS A 137 -7.75 4.35 5.09
C HIS A 137 -7.52 2.90 5.55
N PHE A 138 -6.40 2.29 5.15
CA PHE A 138 -6.02 0.96 5.62
C PHE A 138 -5.80 0.93 7.14
N TRP A 139 -4.93 1.80 7.67
CA TRP A 139 -4.60 1.81 9.09
C TRP A 139 -5.79 2.22 9.97
N GLU A 140 -6.58 3.20 9.55
CA GLU A 140 -7.83 3.59 10.23
C GLU A 140 -8.81 2.43 10.28
N THR A 141 -8.97 1.68 9.18
CA THR A 141 -9.83 0.49 9.16
C THR A 141 -9.34 -0.54 10.19
N LEU A 142 -8.04 -0.82 10.28
CA LEU A 142 -7.55 -1.79 11.27
C LEU A 142 -7.80 -1.33 12.73
N ILE A 143 -7.69 -0.03 12.98
CA ILE A 143 -8.00 0.58 14.29
C ILE A 143 -9.49 0.43 14.61
N ASP A 144 -10.38 0.75 13.66
CA ASP A 144 -11.83 0.67 13.82
C ASP A 144 -12.31 -0.75 14.14
N TYR A 145 -11.66 -1.75 13.53
CA TYR A 145 -11.93 -3.16 13.81
C TYR A 145 -11.22 -3.69 15.07
N LYS A 146 -10.55 -2.83 15.85
CA LYS A 146 -9.89 -3.19 17.12
C LYS A 146 -8.94 -4.38 16.98
N VAL A 147 -8.35 -4.54 15.81
CA VAL A 147 -7.48 -5.68 15.44
C VAL A 147 -6.34 -5.87 16.44
N PHE A 148 -5.88 -4.76 17.04
CA PHE A 148 -4.76 -4.70 17.97
C PHE A 148 -5.18 -4.75 19.45
N GLU A 149 -6.46 -4.53 19.79
CA GLU A 149 -6.96 -4.54 21.17
C GLU A 149 -7.40 -5.94 21.63
N GLU A 150 -7.99 -6.74 20.74
CA GLU A 150 -8.55 -8.06 21.09
C GLU A 150 -7.49 -9.16 21.20
N LYS A 151 -6.24 -8.84 20.89
CA LYS A 151 -5.11 -9.76 20.95
C LYS A 151 -4.22 -9.38 22.12
N GLU A 152 -4.39 -10.06 23.26
CA GLU A 152 -3.34 -10.14 24.30
C GLU A 152 -2.12 -10.88 23.73
N ILE A 153 -1.41 -10.27 22.78
CA ILE A 153 -0.10 -10.71 22.35
C ILE A 153 0.86 -10.07 23.33
N GLY A 154 1.34 -10.86 24.29
CA GLY A 154 2.34 -10.44 25.26
C GLY A 154 3.60 -9.94 24.56
N LYS A 155 3.68 -8.63 24.32
CA LYS A 155 4.87 -7.77 24.22
C LYS A 155 4.37 -6.39 23.76
N THR A 156 4.80 -5.38 24.48
CA THR A 156 4.41 -3.96 24.44
C THR A 156 4.64 -3.20 23.12
N THR A 157 4.86 -3.87 21.99
CA THR A 157 5.30 -3.25 20.73
C THR A 157 4.22 -3.10 19.65
N PHE A 158 3.23 -3.99 19.57
CA PHE A 158 2.23 -3.96 18.48
C PHE A 158 1.05 -2.99 18.72
N GLY A 159 0.78 -2.59 19.97
CA GLY A 159 -0.34 -1.69 20.28
C GLY A 159 -0.12 -0.24 19.83
N GLU A 160 1.13 0.17 19.61
CA GLU A 160 1.48 1.53 19.17
C GLU A 160 1.70 1.63 17.66
N GLU A 161 1.89 0.50 16.97
CA GLU A 161 2.17 0.44 15.53
C GLU A 161 1.17 1.23 14.67
N PRO A 162 -0.16 1.10 14.84
CA PRO A 162 -1.11 1.87 14.04
C PRO A 162 -0.96 3.38 14.24
N LYS A 163 -0.66 3.82 15.47
CA LYS A 163 -0.45 5.24 15.78
C LYS A 163 0.80 5.76 15.10
N LEU A 164 1.90 5.00 15.17
CA LEU A 164 3.16 5.35 14.52
C LEU A 164 2.99 5.46 13.00
N MET A 165 2.23 4.55 12.38
CA MET A 165 1.96 4.57 10.94
C MET A 165 1.13 5.79 10.52
N ILE A 166 0.10 6.14 11.29
CA ILE A 166 -0.67 7.37 11.04
C ILE A 166 0.21 8.63 11.20
N GLU A 167 1.06 8.68 12.23
CA GLU A 167 2.01 9.79 12.42
C GLU A 167 3.00 9.91 11.24
N GLU A 168 3.48 8.79 10.72
CA GLU A 168 4.36 8.74 9.55
C GLU A 168 3.65 9.23 8.28
N ILE A 169 2.41 8.80 8.05
CA ILE A 169 1.57 9.30 6.94
C ILE A 169 1.41 10.81 7.04
N GLU A 170 1.11 11.35 8.22
CA GLU A 170 1.01 12.79 8.41
C GLU A 170 2.32 13.53 8.13
N LYS A 171 3.45 12.97 8.56
CA LYS A 171 4.79 13.52 8.29
C LYS A 171 5.06 13.56 6.78
N LEU A 172 4.81 12.48 6.06
CA LEU A 172 4.97 12.40 4.61
C LEU A 172 4.03 13.38 3.90
N ARG A 173 2.76 13.45 4.32
CA ARG A 173 1.77 14.38 3.77
C ARG A 173 2.19 15.84 3.94
N LYS A 174 2.77 16.20 5.09
CA LYS A 174 3.35 17.55 5.31
C LYS A 174 4.54 17.81 4.37
N LYS A 175 5.40 16.82 4.14
CA LYS A 175 6.55 16.90 3.23
C LYS A 175 6.10 17.10 1.78
N VAL A 176 5.12 16.33 1.30
CA VAL A 176 4.48 16.50 -0.02
C VAL A 176 3.93 17.92 -0.15
N LYS A 177 3.13 18.39 0.82
CA LYS A 177 2.58 19.75 0.79
C LYS A 177 3.67 20.82 0.74
N THR A 178 4.80 20.62 1.43
CA THR A 178 5.89 21.61 1.46
C THR A 178 6.66 21.66 0.15
N LEU A 179 6.90 20.52 -0.49
CA LEU A 179 7.68 20.44 -1.73
C LEU A 179 6.87 20.82 -2.99
N PHE A 180 5.55 20.65 -2.95
CA PHE A 180 4.65 20.91 -4.08
C PHE A 180 3.62 22.02 -3.80
N ASN A 181 3.93 22.97 -2.92
CA ASN A 181 3.14 24.19 -2.69
C ASN A 181 3.64 25.38 -3.52
#